data_AF-A0A5Q4ERK5-F1
#
_entry.id   AF-A0A5Q4ERK5-F1
#
_cell.length_a   1.000
_cell.length_b   1.000
_cell.length_c   1.000
_cell.angle_alpha   90.00
_cell.angle_beta   90.00
_cell.angle_gamma   90.00
#
_symmetry.space_group_name_H-M   'P 1'
#
loop_
_entity.id
_entity.type
_entity.pdbx_description
1 polymer ?
#
loop_
_entity_poly.entity_id
_entity_poly.type
_entity_poly.pdbx_seq_one_letter_code
_entity_poly.pdbx_strand_id
1 'polypeptide(L)'
;MPNTRSVLSRLTILLLCACTAPTPILAADPETLVEQIRSNSLSDSAIEAAVQRALEMQRDRETPWDPAWGDVIDAADDAGHIDGEQLRQYARHSLNLELVTRPRIGRIDAPVASLEFKTRVGAGRMFGVQIDVLEARFGDRELLFSRRPNQWVISHREPDTPRFLRRMNLSFEHAPEMHPPGPVEIHLDIEIRIFENRNPEHGALLTVWRETLVANVEIVDAENDPIALVHDASERRHLEQNLFAQHIRVMPQPDGGCFLTMSLGCKSVLTAFAFDVFLQHEDNQWHVGEFAAHTDDQGLYTGLSAMLPADVLDLDEVDVLFLPSPEAARRDIDIIEIFGESIVIRRVPVQKPPWPVQRPQ
;
A
#
# COMPACT_ATOMS: atom_id res chain seq x y z
N MET A 1 -21.90 69.51 -32.27
CA MET A 1 -20.55 69.58 -31.68
C MET A 1 -20.45 68.53 -30.59
N PRO A 2 -19.73 67.41 -30.80
CA PRO A 2 -19.57 66.37 -29.77
C PRO A 2 -18.34 66.63 -28.89
N ASN A 3 -18.48 66.25 -27.63
CA ASN A 3 -17.62 66.59 -26.49
C ASN A 3 -16.31 65.78 -26.51
N THR A 4 -15.17 66.44 -26.72
CA THR A 4 -13.82 65.86 -26.91
C THR A 4 -13.09 65.49 -25.61
N ARG A 5 -13.74 65.48 -24.44
CA ARG A 5 -13.08 65.24 -23.14
C ARG A 5 -13.12 63.78 -22.61
N SER A 6 -13.68 62.82 -23.35
CA SER A 6 -13.86 61.43 -22.86
C SER A 6 -12.81 60.42 -23.33
N VAL A 7 -11.90 60.77 -24.23
CA VAL A 7 -11.00 59.78 -24.86
C VAL A 7 -9.66 59.65 -24.13
N LEU A 8 -9.18 60.71 -23.45
CA LEU A 8 -7.89 60.69 -22.77
C LEU A 8 -7.89 59.95 -21.42
N SER A 9 -9.05 59.70 -20.80
CA SER A 9 -9.13 58.96 -19.53
C SER A 9 -9.20 57.44 -19.72
N ARG A 10 -9.58 56.96 -20.92
CA ARG A 10 -9.57 55.52 -21.26
C ARG A 10 -8.21 55.04 -21.78
N LEU A 11 -7.35 55.93 -22.29
CA LEU A 11 -6.00 55.55 -22.71
C LEU A 11 -5.02 55.41 -21.53
N THR A 12 -5.21 56.16 -20.43
CA THR A 12 -4.32 56.06 -19.25
C THR A 12 -4.57 54.80 -18.42
N ILE A 13 -5.79 54.24 -18.45
CA ILE A 13 -6.11 52.98 -17.75
C ILE A 13 -5.69 51.74 -18.57
N LEU A 14 -5.57 51.86 -19.90
CA LEU A 14 -5.10 50.77 -20.77
C LEU A 14 -3.57 50.64 -20.87
N LEU A 15 -2.80 51.66 -20.47
CA LEU A 15 -1.32 51.63 -20.45
C LEU A 15 -0.72 51.18 -19.12
N LEU A 16 -1.52 51.00 -18.07
CA LEU A 16 -1.08 50.48 -16.76
C LEU A 16 -1.33 48.97 -16.57
N CYS A 17 -1.97 48.29 -17.53
CA CYS A 17 -2.19 46.84 -17.51
C CYS A 17 -1.22 46.05 -18.41
N ALA A 18 -0.21 46.67 -19.01
CA ALA A 18 0.62 46.05 -20.06
C ALA A 18 2.06 45.66 -19.67
N CYS A 19 2.49 45.78 -18.40
CA CYS A 19 3.91 45.64 -18.04
C CYS A 19 4.20 44.71 -16.85
N THR A 20 3.53 43.57 -16.76
CA THR A 20 4.09 42.40 -16.06
C THR A 20 3.75 41.17 -16.88
N ALA A 21 4.40 41.01 -18.04
CA ALA A 21 4.48 39.68 -18.63
C ALA A 21 5.08 38.78 -17.52
N PRO A 22 4.42 37.68 -17.14
CA PRO A 22 4.93 36.79 -16.10
C PRO A 22 6.37 36.43 -16.45
N THR A 23 7.27 36.66 -15.51
CA THR A 23 8.70 36.39 -15.64
C THR A 23 8.91 34.95 -16.15
N PRO A 24 9.84 34.69 -17.09
CA PRO A 24 10.04 33.38 -17.74
C PRO A 24 10.43 32.21 -16.81
N ILE A 25 10.36 32.39 -15.50
CA ILE A 25 10.62 31.37 -14.47
C ILE A 25 9.71 30.13 -14.65
N LEU A 26 8.49 30.30 -15.16
CA LEU A 26 7.55 29.19 -15.39
C LEU A 26 7.98 28.22 -16.51
N ALA A 27 9.05 28.52 -17.26
CA ALA A 27 9.56 27.65 -18.32
C ALA A 27 10.78 26.81 -17.89
N ALA A 28 11.35 27.06 -16.71
CA ALA A 28 12.45 26.25 -16.19
C ALA A 28 11.94 24.86 -15.78
N ASP A 29 12.74 23.83 -16.01
CA ASP A 29 12.48 22.49 -15.48
C ASP A 29 12.66 22.47 -13.95
N PRO A 30 11.91 21.60 -13.24
CA PRO A 30 11.92 21.56 -11.77
C PRO A 30 13.29 21.20 -11.18
N GLU A 31 14.11 20.39 -11.87
CA GLU A 31 15.46 20.04 -11.41
C GLU A 31 16.37 21.27 -11.37
N THR A 32 16.36 22.08 -12.43
CA THR A 32 17.07 23.36 -12.48
C THR A 32 16.59 24.31 -11.38
N LEU A 33 15.27 24.37 -11.13
CA LEU A 33 14.73 25.20 -10.04
C LEU A 33 15.26 24.74 -8.67
N VAL A 34 15.33 23.44 -8.41
CA VAL A 34 15.90 22.89 -7.16
C VAL A 34 17.36 23.30 -6.99
N GLU A 35 18.19 23.16 -8.03
CA GLU A 35 19.59 23.57 -7.99
C GLU A 35 19.72 25.07 -7.69
N GLN A 36 18.91 25.89 -8.35
CA GLN A 36 18.96 27.34 -8.19
C GLN A 36 18.47 27.81 -6.81
N ILE A 37 17.46 27.16 -6.22
CA ILE A 37 17.01 27.40 -4.84
C ILE A 37 18.15 27.07 -3.87
N ARG A 38 18.73 25.87 -3.99
CA ARG A 38 19.83 25.41 -3.10
C ARG A 38 21.08 26.28 -3.19
N SER A 39 21.37 26.83 -4.37
CA SER A 39 22.49 27.75 -4.58
C SER A 39 22.17 29.21 -4.25
N ASN A 40 20.95 29.51 -3.78
CA ASN A 40 20.45 30.86 -3.51
C ASN A 40 20.61 31.80 -4.73
N SER A 41 20.36 31.30 -5.94
CA SER A 41 20.48 32.07 -7.19
C SER A 41 19.14 32.60 -7.73
N LEU A 42 18.02 32.12 -7.18
CA LEU A 42 16.69 32.70 -7.41
C LEU A 42 16.39 33.82 -6.41
N SER A 43 15.60 34.81 -6.84
CA SER A 43 15.02 35.78 -5.91
C SER A 43 13.86 35.17 -5.14
N ASP A 44 13.55 35.69 -3.95
CA ASP A 44 12.43 35.23 -3.11
C ASP A 44 11.11 35.13 -3.89
N SER A 45 10.80 36.14 -4.71
CA SER A 45 9.58 36.15 -5.55
C SER A 45 9.56 35.06 -6.64
N ALA A 46 10.73 34.61 -7.09
CA ALA A 46 10.86 33.52 -8.05
C ALA A 46 10.65 32.17 -7.37
N ILE A 47 11.17 32.01 -6.15
CA ILE A 47 10.95 30.84 -5.30
C ILE A 47 9.46 30.72 -4.97
N GLU A 48 8.84 31.81 -4.53
CA GLU A 48 7.41 31.86 -4.21
C GLU A 48 6.54 31.46 -5.43
N ALA A 49 6.86 31.99 -6.61
CA ALA A 49 6.14 31.63 -7.84
C ALA A 49 6.32 30.15 -8.22
N ALA A 50 7.52 29.59 -8.03
CA ALA A 50 7.80 28.17 -8.27
C ALA A 50 7.05 27.27 -7.28
N VAL A 51 7.06 27.60 -5.99
CA VAL A 51 6.32 26.88 -4.94
C VAL A 51 4.82 26.93 -5.22
N GLN A 52 4.27 28.10 -5.52
CA GLN A 52 2.85 28.25 -5.84
C GLN A 52 2.44 27.37 -7.03
N ARG A 53 3.27 27.35 -8.09
CA ARG A 53 3.05 26.50 -9.25
C ARG A 53 3.06 25.01 -8.88
N ALA A 54 4.04 24.58 -8.09
CA ALA A 54 4.15 23.20 -7.62
C ALA A 54 2.90 22.78 -6.80
N LEU A 55 2.45 23.63 -5.88
CA LEU A 55 1.25 23.41 -5.07
C LEU A 55 -0.03 23.34 -5.90
N GLU A 56 -0.16 24.18 -6.94
CA GLU A 56 -1.27 24.13 -7.88
C GLU A 56 -1.31 22.82 -8.67
N MET A 57 -0.14 22.35 -9.14
CA MET A 57 -0.02 21.05 -9.82
C MET A 57 -0.29 19.88 -8.87
N GLN A 58 0.13 20.00 -7.61
CA GLN A 58 -0.10 18.97 -6.61
C GLN A 58 -1.60 18.82 -6.29
N ARG A 59 -2.31 19.96 -6.20
CA ARG A 59 -3.74 20.03 -5.88
C ARG A 59 -4.61 19.33 -6.94
N ASP A 60 -4.23 19.39 -8.21
CA ASP A 60 -4.94 18.70 -9.27
C ASP A 60 -4.62 17.20 -9.29
N ARG A 61 -5.55 16.40 -8.74
CA ARG A 61 -5.37 14.95 -8.58
C ARG A 61 -5.31 14.18 -9.91
N GLU A 62 -5.88 14.74 -10.98
CA GLU A 62 -5.92 14.10 -12.31
C GLU A 62 -4.60 14.29 -13.08
N THR A 63 -3.84 15.34 -12.74
CA THR A 63 -2.53 15.58 -13.33
C THR A 63 -1.52 14.56 -12.78
N PRO A 64 -0.76 13.82 -13.62
CA PRO A 64 0.34 12.98 -13.16
C PRO A 64 1.34 13.79 -12.34
N TRP A 65 1.75 13.24 -11.20
CA TRP A 65 2.71 13.92 -10.32
C TRP A 65 4.14 13.58 -10.71
N ASP A 66 4.93 14.61 -10.99
CA ASP A 66 6.38 14.50 -11.14
C ASP A 66 7.04 14.85 -9.79
N PRO A 67 7.74 13.91 -9.13
CA PRO A 67 8.40 14.12 -7.85
C PRO A 67 9.36 15.32 -7.81
N ALA A 68 9.94 15.72 -8.94
CA ALA A 68 10.84 16.87 -8.99
C ALA A 68 10.12 18.17 -8.60
N TRP A 69 8.81 18.30 -8.83
CA TRP A 69 8.02 19.42 -8.31
C TRP A 69 7.84 19.38 -6.80
N GLY A 70 7.82 18.19 -6.20
CA GLY A 70 7.89 18.03 -4.76
C GLY A 70 9.25 18.46 -4.21
N ASP A 71 10.33 18.13 -4.91
CA ASP A 71 11.68 18.55 -4.53
C ASP A 71 11.86 20.08 -4.56
N VAL A 72 11.16 20.78 -5.47
CA VAL A 72 11.11 22.26 -5.48
C VAL A 72 10.52 22.80 -4.17
N ILE A 73 9.42 22.20 -3.70
CA ILE A 73 8.77 22.57 -2.43
C ILE A 73 9.71 22.25 -1.26
N ASP A 74 10.29 21.05 -1.25
CA ASP A 74 11.20 20.62 -0.18
C ASP A 74 12.44 21.53 -0.08
N ALA A 75 13.05 21.89 -1.23
CA ALA A 75 14.20 22.79 -1.26
C ALA A 75 13.84 24.22 -0.80
N ALA A 76 12.63 24.69 -1.11
CA ALA A 76 12.15 25.98 -0.63
C ALA A 76 11.85 25.98 0.88
N ASP A 77 11.33 24.87 1.43
CA ASP A 77 11.15 24.68 2.88
C ASP A 77 12.49 24.69 3.62
N ASP A 78 13.47 23.93 3.14
CA ASP A 78 14.83 23.88 3.70
C ASP A 78 15.51 25.26 3.70
N ALA A 79 15.21 26.09 2.70
CA ALA A 79 15.71 27.45 2.59
C ALA A 79 14.88 28.49 3.39
N GLY A 80 13.79 28.08 4.05
CA GLY A 80 12.94 28.95 4.87
C GLY A 80 12.00 29.84 4.08
N HIS A 81 11.68 29.47 2.83
CA HIS A 81 10.77 30.21 1.94
C HIS A 81 9.34 29.68 1.95
N ILE A 82 9.05 28.60 2.67
CA ILE A 82 7.71 28.06 2.85
C ILE A 82 7.18 28.45 4.21
N ASP A 83 5.97 29.01 4.24
CA ASP A 83 5.26 29.24 5.50
C ASP A 83 4.50 28.00 5.97
N GLY A 84 4.01 28.05 7.20
CA GLY A 84 3.27 26.93 7.79
C GLY A 84 1.96 26.60 7.06
N GLU A 85 1.34 27.53 6.35
CA GLU A 85 0.10 27.27 5.59
C GLU A 85 0.40 26.54 4.28
N GLN A 86 1.43 26.97 3.56
CA GLN A 86 1.94 26.29 2.37
C GLN A 86 2.40 24.86 2.70
N LEU A 87 3.11 24.66 3.82
CA LEU A 87 3.50 23.32 4.26
C LEU A 87 2.29 22.43 4.59
N ARG A 88 1.24 23.00 5.21
CA ARG A 88 -0.02 22.28 5.47
C ARG A 88 -0.75 21.92 4.18
N GLN A 89 -0.75 22.81 3.19
CA GLN A 89 -1.31 22.55 1.86
C GLN A 89 -0.55 21.43 1.16
N TYR A 90 0.79 21.49 1.18
CA TYR A 90 1.65 20.45 0.63
C TYR A 90 1.36 19.08 1.26
N ALA A 91 1.28 19.03 2.59
CA ALA A 91 0.92 17.83 3.34
C ALA A 91 -0.51 17.33 3.02
N ARG A 92 -1.49 18.23 2.89
CA ARG A 92 -2.90 17.90 2.60
C ARG A 92 -3.08 17.24 1.24
N HIS A 93 -2.30 17.65 0.24
CA HIS A 93 -2.36 17.15 -1.13
C HIS A 93 -1.28 16.10 -1.44
N SER A 94 -0.48 15.70 -0.44
CA SER A 94 0.56 14.68 -0.57
C SER A 94 0.05 13.26 -0.78
N LEU A 95 -1.23 13.02 -0.50
CA LEU A 95 -1.84 11.71 -0.48
C LEU A 95 -3.14 11.69 -1.28
N ASN A 96 -3.20 10.78 -2.25
CA ASN A 96 -4.44 10.37 -2.92
C ASN A 96 -4.75 8.93 -2.50
N LEU A 97 -5.90 8.75 -1.83
CA LEU A 97 -6.39 7.44 -1.41
C LEU A 97 -7.48 6.97 -2.36
N GLU A 98 -7.45 5.68 -2.64
CA GLU A 98 -8.47 4.97 -3.38
C GLU A 98 -8.86 3.72 -2.59
N LEU A 99 -10.16 3.52 -2.38
CA LEU A 99 -10.68 2.27 -1.85
C LEU A 99 -10.83 1.31 -3.02
N VAL A 100 -10.01 0.26 -3.04
CA VAL A 100 -10.05 -0.78 -4.07
C VAL A 100 -10.62 -2.05 -3.46
N THR A 101 -11.53 -2.68 -4.18
CA THR A 101 -12.18 -3.92 -3.76
C THR A 101 -12.04 -4.96 -4.85
N ARG A 102 -12.24 -6.22 -4.48
CA ARG A 102 -12.50 -7.26 -5.46
C ARG A 102 -13.76 -6.90 -6.26
N PRO A 103 -13.75 -6.97 -7.61
CA PRO A 103 -14.93 -6.60 -8.41
C PRO A 103 -16.14 -7.49 -8.14
N ARG A 104 -15.91 -8.76 -7.81
CA ARG A 104 -16.93 -9.79 -7.58
C ARG A 104 -16.59 -10.59 -6.33
N ILE A 105 -17.54 -10.76 -5.40
CA ILE A 105 -17.38 -11.58 -4.20
C ILE A 105 -18.53 -12.58 -4.07
N GLY A 106 -18.23 -13.77 -3.53
CA GLY A 106 -19.26 -14.75 -3.23
C GLY A 106 -20.16 -14.28 -2.10
N ARG A 107 -21.41 -14.74 -2.11
CA ARG A 107 -22.45 -14.34 -1.15
C ARG A 107 -22.12 -14.59 0.33
N ILE A 108 -21.22 -15.53 0.61
CA ILE A 108 -20.79 -15.91 1.96
C ILE A 108 -19.41 -15.36 2.34
N ASP A 109 -18.73 -14.72 1.39
CA ASP A 109 -17.38 -14.20 1.61
C ASP A 109 -17.47 -12.84 2.31
N ALA A 110 -16.55 -12.60 3.25
CA ALA A 110 -16.34 -11.25 3.74
C ALA A 110 -15.84 -10.38 2.59
N PRO A 111 -16.28 -9.11 2.48
CA PRO A 111 -15.71 -8.22 1.48
C PRO A 111 -14.20 -8.10 1.73
N VAL A 112 -13.42 -8.06 0.65
CA VAL A 112 -12.01 -7.73 0.73
C VAL A 112 -11.81 -6.37 0.09
N ALA A 113 -11.26 -5.46 0.88
CA ALA A 113 -10.99 -4.11 0.46
C ALA A 113 -9.55 -3.75 0.81
N SER A 114 -9.01 -2.75 0.12
CA SER A 114 -7.71 -2.19 0.40
C SER A 114 -7.71 -0.69 0.15
N LEU A 115 -6.91 0.05 0.91
CA LEU A 115 -6.56 1.42 0.55
C LEU A 115 -5.30 1.41 -0.28
N GLU A 116 -5.41 1.86 -1.52
CA GLU A 116 -4.28 2.19 -2.35
C GLU A 116 -3.93 3.66 -2.20
N PHE A 117 -2.62 3.94 -2.13
CA PHE A 117 -2.13 5.29 -2.01
C PHE A 117 -1.20 5.67 -3.16
N LYS A 118 -1.48 6.83 -3.74
CA LYS A 118 -0.60 7.53 -4.66
C LYS A 118 -0.02 8.74 -3.92
N THR A 119 1.29 8.78 -3.80
CA THR A 119 2.00 9.85 -3.08
C THR A 119 2.35 10.98 -4.05
N ARG A 120 2.25 12.21 -3.56
CA ARG A 120 2.54 13.43 -4.32
C ARG A 120 3.52 14.30 -3.53
N VAL A 121 4.69 13.74 -3.21
CA VAL A 121 5.77 14.42 -2.47
C VAL A 121 7.08 14.36 -3.25
N GLY A 122 8.07 15.15 -2.82
CA GLY A 122 9.44 15.08 -3.34
C GLY A 122 10.15 13.80 -2.92
N ALA A 123 11.24 13.48 -3.60
CA ALA A 123 12.02 12.27 -3.38
C ALA A 123 12.73 12.26 -2.01
N GLY A 124 13.06 13.43 -1.48
CA GLY A 124 13.75 13.58 -0.20
C GLY A 124 12.84 13.61 1.04
N ARG A 125 11.56 13.97 0.88
CA ARG A 125 10.63 14.17 2.01
C ARG A 125 9.95 12.87 2.43
N MET A 126 9.69 12.76 3.72
CA MET A 126 8.81 11.74 4.29
C MET A 126 7.81 12.39 5.23
N PHE A 127 6.54 12.04 5.09
CA PHE A 127 5.50 12.38 6.06
C PHE A 127 5.08 11.13 6.83
N GLY A 128 4.89 11.27 8.14
CA GLY A 128 4.18 10.26 8.92
C GLY A 128 2.70 10.34 8.62
N VAL A 129 2.03 9.20 8.43
CA VAL A 129 0.59 9.17 8.12
C VAL A 129 -0.12 8.21 9.04
N GLN A 130 -1.13 8.72 9.71
CA GLN A 130 -2.08 7.91 10.46
C GLN A 130 -3.43 7.98 9.74
N ILE A 131 -3.96 6.80 9.41
CA ILE A 131 -5.31 6.63 8.88
C ILE A 131 -6.09 5.87 9.93
N ASP A 132 -7.06 6.55 10.52
CA ASP A 132 -8.02 5.90 11.40
C ASP A 132 -9.28 5.62 10.59
N VAL A 133 -9.72 4.36 10.55
CA VAL A 133 -11.07 4.05 10.07
C VAL A 133 -12.07 4.37 11.17
N LEU A 134 -12.97 5.31 10.87
CA LEU A 134 -14.02 5.74 11.78
C LEU A 134 -15.24 4.82 11.68
N GLU A 135 -15.64 4.52 10.45
CA GLU A 135 -16.79 3.69 10.12
C GLU A 135 -16.54 2.97 8.79
N ALA A 136 -17.04 1.75 8.67
CA ALA A 136 -17.06 1.02 7.41
C ALA A 136 -18.43 0.41 7.22
N ARG A 137 -18.98 0.53 6.01
CA ARG A 137 -20.29 -0.01 5.66
C ARG A 137 -20.24 -0.81 4.37
N PHE A 138 -21.06 -1.85 4.31
CA PHE A 138 -21.31 -2.69 3.15
C PHE A 138 -22.80 -2.65 2.83
N GLY A 139 -23.18 -1.83 1.86
CA GLY A 139 -24.55 -1.32 1.74
C GLY A 139 -24.95 -0.59 3.02
N ASP A 140 -26.07 -1.00 3.63
CA ASP A 140 -26.61 -0.38 4.85
C ASP A 140 -26.05 -0.97 6.16
N ARG A 141 -25.04 -1.84 6.09
CA ARG A 141 -24.56 -2.61 7.25
C ARG A 141 -23.16 -2.23 7.65
N GLU A 142 -22.93 -2.09 8.95
CA GLU A 142 -21.60 -1.83 9.51
C GLU A 142 -20.70 -3.06 9.36
N LEU A 143 -19.45 -2.82 8.96
CA LEU A 143 -18.39 -3.81 8.90
C LEU A 143 -17.49 -3.69 10.13
N LEU A 144 -17.19 -4.83 10.76
CA LEU A 144 -16.26 -4.90 11.89
C LEU A 144 -14.87 -5.31 11.41
N PHE A 145 -13.84 -4.59 11.85
CA PHE A 145 -12.45 -4.86 11.52
C PHE A 145 -11.84 -5.87 12.48
N SER A 146 -11.13 -6.86 11.93
CA SER A 146 -10.37 -7.82 12.75
C SER A 146 -9.15 -7.18 13.42
N ARG A 147 -8.61 -6.13 12.78
CA ARG A 147 -7.54 -5.27 13.29
C ARG A 147 -7.77 -3.86 12.80
N ARG A 148 -7.67 -2.89 13.71
CA ARG A 148 -7.68 -1.48 13.29
C ARG A 148 -6.35 -1.16 12.61
N PRO A 149 -6.35 -0.71 11.34
CA PRO A 149 -5.16 -0.10 10.78
C PRO A 149 -4.88 1.16 11.60
N ASN A 150 -3.62 1.42 11.96
CA ASN A 150 -3.33 2.60 12.78
C ASN A 150 -2.15 3.44 12.33
N GLN A 151 -1.10 2.95 11.64
CA GLN A 151 0.06 3.81 11.34
C GLN A 151 0.84 3.41 10.08
N TRP A 152 1.23 4.42 9.28
CA TRP A 152 2.02 4.29 8.06
C TRP A 152 2.97 5.48 7.86
N VAL A 153 3.82 5.38 6.85
CA VAL A 153 4.79 6.40 6.46
C VAL A 153 4.63 6.64 4.98
N ILE A 154 4.34 7.88 4.60
CA ILE A 154 4.43 8.33 3.22
C ILE A 154 5.89 8.69 2.95
N SER A 155 6.48 7.98 2.00
CA SER A 155 7.73 8.39 1.36
C SER A 155 7.57 8.21 -0.12
N HIS A 156 8.10 9.13 -0.92
CA HIS A 156 8.41 8.82 -2.32
C HIS A 156 9.65 7.93 -2.34
N ARG A 157 9.51 6.67 -1.91
CA ARG A 157 10.48 5.65 -2.30
C ARG A 157 10.06 5.15 -3.67
N GLU A 158 11.09 4.94 -4.49
CA GLU A 158 11.13 4.75 -5.95
C GLU A 158 9.93 4.00 -6.60
N PRO A 159 9.73 4.17 -7.92
CA PRO A 159 8.75 3.40 -8.69
C PRO A 159 8.83 1.88 -8.47
N ASP A 160 10.00 1.35 -8.09
CA ASP A 160 10.28 -0.06 -7.80
C ASP A 160 9.93 -0.50 -6.36
N THR A 161 9.33 0.39 -5.57
CA THR A 161 8.87 0.02 -4.23
C THR A 161 7.79 -1.06 -4.36
N PRO A 162 7.97 -2.26 -3.76
CA PRO A 162 7.03 -3.36 -3.88
C PRO A 162 5.59 -2.96 -3.55
N ARG A 163 4.61 -3.57 -4.25
CA ARG A 163 3.16 -3.33 -4.08
C ARG A 163 2.69 -3.28 -2.62
N PHE A 164 3.25 -4.11 -1.74
CA PHE A 164 2.87 -4.15 -0.32
C PHE A 164 3.14 -2.86 0.45
N LEU A 165 4.00 -1.98 -0.07
CA LEU A 165 4.24 -0.65 0.48
C LEU A 165 3.32 0.41 -0.12
N ARG A 166 2.35 0.06 -0.96
CA ARG A 166 1.35 0.95 -1.57
C ARG A 166 -0.11 0.60 -1.25
N ARG A 167 -0.31 -0.49 -0.50
CA ARG A 167 -1.63 -1.04 -0.23
C ARG A 167 -1.77 -1.37 1.25
N MET A 168 -2.90 -0.95 1.82
CA MET A 168 -3.31 -1.34 3.16
C MET A 168 -4.54 -2.24 3.05
N ASN A 169 -4.33 -3.55 3.27
CA ASN A 169 -5.43 -4.51 3.27
C ASN A 169 -6.34 -4.27 4.47
N LEU A 170 -7.64 -4.21 4.21
CA LEU A 170 -8.69 -4.10 5.21
C LEU A 170 -9.28 -5.50 5.41
N SER A 171 -9.08 -6.06 6.60
CA SER A 171 -9.65 -7.36 6.97
C SER A 171 -10.87 -7.15 7.86
N PHE A 172 -12.00 -7.68 7.42
CA PHE A 172 -13.27 -7.62 8.15
C PHE A 172 -13.55 -8.98 8.80
N GLU A 173 -14.08 -8.99 10.03
CA GLU A 173 -14.25 -10.22 10.81
C GLU A 173 -15.32 -11.14 10.25
N HIS A 174 -16.38 -10.59 9.67
CA HIS A 174 -17.54 -11.34 9.21
C HIS A 174 -18.16 -10.71 7.97
N ALA A 175 -18.62 -11.55 7.04
CA ALA A 175 -19.58 -11.11 6.05
C ALA A 175 -20.88 -10.72 6.77
N PRO A 176 -21.43 -9.51 6.56
CA PRO A 176 -22.80 -9.25 6.96
C PRO A 176 -23.70 -10.30 6.30
N GLU A 177 -24.74 -10.79 7.01
CA GLU A 177 -25.64 -11.86 6.55
C GLU A 177 -25.93 -11.80 5.03
N MET A 178 -25.95 -12.94 4.36
CA MET A 178 -26.17 -13.09 2.91
C MET A 178 -26.95 -11.96 2.22
N HIS A 179 -26.22 -11.01 1.62
CA HIS A 179 -26.80 -10.00 0.73
C HIS A 179 -27.39 -10.69 -0.51
N PRO A 180 -28.44 -10.14 -1.13
CA PRO A 180 -28.90 -10.63 -2.42
C PRO A 180 -27.81 -10.44 -3.48
N PRO A 181 -27.74 -11.30 -4.51
CA PRO A 181 -26.87 -11.07 -5.66
C PRO A 181 -27.12 -9.70 -6.29
N GLY A 182 -26.05 -9.05 -6.77
CA GLY A 182 -26.11 -7.74 -7.40
C GLY A 182 -25.08 -6.73 -6.86
N PRO A 183 -25.11 -5.49 -7.37
CA PRO A 183 -24.15 -4.46 -6.99
C PRO A 183 -24.40 -3.97 -5.55
N VAL A 184 -23.32 -3.82 -4.80
CA VAL A 184 -23.29 -3.25 -3.45
C VAL A 184 -22.11 -2.29 -3.35
N GLU A 185 -22.29 -1.19 -2.64
CA GLU A 185 -21.23 -0.24 -2.34
C GLU A 185 -20.58 -0.55 -0.99
N ILE A 186 -19.25 -0.42 -0.93
CA ILE A 186 -18.49 -0.34 0.31
C ILE A 186 -18.19 1.13 0.58
N HIS A 187 -18.63 1.63 1.73
CA HIS A 187 -18.35 2.98 2.20
C HIS A 187 -17.32 2.89 3.32
N LEU A 188 -16.28 3.72 3.26
CA LEU A 188 -15.25 3.79 4.28
C LEU A 188 -15.06 5.25 4.70
N ASP A 189 -15.48 5.57 5.93
CA ASP A 189 -15.28 6.87 6.54
C ASP A 189 -13.97 6.85 7.32
N ILE A 190 -13.03 7.71 6.92
CA ILE A 190 -11.69 7.74 7.49
C ILE A 190 -11.31 9.13 7.99
N GLU A 191 -10.44 9.17 9.00
CA GLU A 191 -9.72 10.37 9.42
C GLU A 191 -8.24 10.18 9.12
N ILE A 192 -7.65 11.14 8.41
CA ILE A 192 -6.24 11.10 8.02
C ILE A 192 -5.52 12.22 8.74
N ARG A 193 -4.39 11.87 9.35
CA ARG A 193 -3.48 12.79 10.02
C ARG A 193 -2.10 12.68 9.39
N ILE A 194 -1.54 13.82 9.00
CA ILE A 194 -0.21 13.92 8.39
C ILE A 194 0.72 14.62 9.37
N PHE A 195 1.87 14.01 9.60
CA PHE A 195 2.91 14.49 10.50
C PHE A 195 4.17 14.82 9.72
N GLU A 196 4.91 15.82 10.19
CA GLU A 196 6.16 16.28 9.57
C GLU A 196 7.26 15.21 9.51
N ASN A 197 7.24 14.24 10.44
CA ASN A 197 8.25 13.19 10.55
C ASN A 197 7.60 11.80 10.44
N ARG A 198 8.42 10.81 10.08
CA ARG A 198 8.07 9.39 9.96
C ARG A 198 7.34 8.83 11.17
N ASN A 199 7.75 9.22 12.39
CA ASN A 199 7.08 8.77 13.61
C ASN A 199 6.01 9.80 14.03
N PRO A 200 4.70 9.46 13.98
CA PRO A 200 3.62 10.32 14.48
C PRO A 200 3.83 10.79 15.93
N GLU A 201 4.53 10.02 16.76
CA GLU A 201 4.82 10.38 18.15
C GLU A 201 5.91 11.46 18.30
N HIS A 202 6.64 11.78 17.24
CA HIS A 202 7.77 12.71 17.27
C HIS A 202 7.67 13.85 16.24
N GLY A 203 6.70 13.79 15.32
CA GLY A 203 6.47 14.84 14.32
C GLY A 203 5.37 15.82 14.74
N ALA A 204 5.48 17.08 14.32
CA ALA A 204 4.37 18.02 14.43
C ALA A 204 3.21 17.55 13.53
N LEU A 205 1.97 17.60 14.04
CA LEU A 205 0.77 17.40 13.23
C LEU A 205 0.64 18.56 12.25
N LEU A 206 0.77 18.29 10.97
CA LEU A 206 0.63 19.30 9.92
C LEU A 206 -0.84 19.52 9.60
N THR A 207 -1.58 18.45 9.29
CA THR A 207 -2.98 18.56 8.88
C THR A 207 -3.79 17.34 9.26
N VAL A 208 -5.10 17.53 9.41
CA VAL A 208 -6.10 16.50 9.66
C VAL A 208 -7.31 16.74 8.78
N TRP A 209 -7.87 15.67 8.21
CA TRP A 209 -9.15 15.75 7.52
C TRP A 209 -9.90 14.42 7.59
N ARG A 210 -11.18 14.48 7.21
CA ARG A 210 -12.02 13.32 7.00
C ARG A 210 -12.42 13.23 5.54
N GLU A 211 -12.53 12.01 5.04
CA GLU A 211 -13.13 11.73 3.75
C GLU A 211 -13.86 10.39 3.77
N THR A 212 -14.83 10.25 2.87
CA THR A 212 -15.55 9.01 2.62
C THR A 212 -15.04 8.45 1.31
N LEU A 213 -14.52 7.23 1.35
CA LEU A 213 -14.14 6.49 0.16
C LEU A 213 -15.25 5.49 -0.18
N VAL A 214 -15.52 5.32 -1.47
CA VAL A 214 -16.57 4.42 -1.96
C VAL A 214 -15.99 3.50 -3.02
N ALA A 215 -16.29 2.21 -2.89
CA ALA A 215 -15.95 1.20 -3.88
C ALA A 215 -17.19 0.37 -4.22
N ASN A 216 -17.26 -0.13 -5.46
CA ASN A 216 -18.36 -0.96 -5.93
C ASN A 216 -17.92 -2.41 -6.01
N VAL A 217 -18.80 -3.32 -5.58
CA VAL A 217 -18.60 -4.76 -5.70
C VAL A 217 -19.89 -5.44 -6.12
N GLU A 218 -19.77 -6.45 -6.96
CA GLU A 218 -20.88 -7.31 -7.36
C GLU A 218 -20.90 -8.59 -6.52
N ILE A 219 -22.02 -8.85 -5.86
CA ILE A 219 -22.26 -10.09 -5.13
C ILE A 219 -22.78 -11.13 -6.09
N VAL A 220 -22.11 -12.29 -6.11
CA VAL A 220 -22.46 -13.40 -6.98
C VAL A 220 -22.89 -14.62 -6.16
N ASP A 221 -23.74 -15.46 -6.75
CA ASP A 221 -24.08 -16.75 -6.16
C ASP A 221 -22.84 -17.64 -6.03
N ALA A 222 -22.83 -18.51 -5.01
CA ALA A 222 -21.68 -19.38 -4.70
C ALA A 222 -21.28 -20.31 -5.85
N GLU A 223 -22.21 -20.64 -6.76
CA GLU A 223 -21.93 -21.43 -7.96
C GLU A 223 -21.04 -20.70 -8.98
N ASN A 224 -20.90 -19.38 -8.84
CA ASN A 224 -20.07 -18.52 -9.69
C ASN A 224 -18.78 -18.10 -8.98
N ASP A 225 -18.16 -19.04 -8.26
CA ASP A 225 -16.92 -18.83 -7.48
C ASP A 225 -15.90 -17.99 -8.29
N PRO A 226 -15.45 -16.85 -7.77
CA PRO A 226 -14.58 -15.95 -8.53
C PRO A 226 -13.14 -16.46 -8.67
N ILE A 227 -12.81 -17.67 -8.19
CA ILE A 227 -11.46 -18.24 -8.28
C ILE A 227 -11.42 -19.37 -9.29
N ALA A 228 -10.77 -19.13 -10.44
CA ALA A 228 -10.45 -20.18 -11.39
C ALA A 228 -9.23 -20.99 -10.93
N LEU A 229 -9.25 -22.30 -11.14
CA LEU A 229 -8.10 -23.18 -10.92
C LEU A 229 -7.43 -23.51 -12.25
N VAL A 230 -6.12 -23.23 -12.35
CA VAL A 230 -5.31 -23.52 -13.53
C VAL A 230 -4.56 -24.83 -13.34
N HIS A 231 -4.67 -25.71 -14.33
CA HIS A 231 -3.99 -27.00 -14.34
C HIS A 231 -3.09 -27.08 -15.58
N ASP A 232 -1.87 -26.54 -15.46
CA ASP A 232 -0.85 -26.57 -16.52
C ASP A 232 0.47 -27.20 -16.01
N ALA A 233 0.88 -28.30 -16.66
CA ALA A 233 2.08 -29.04 -16.30
C ALA A 233 3.41 -28.28 -16.55
N SER A 234 3.39 -27.23 -17.38
CA SER A 234 4.53 -26.33 -17.58
C SER A 234 4.65 -25.33 -16.43
N GLU A 235 3.53 -24.81 -15.92
CA GLU A 235 3.49 -23.94 -14.74
C GLU A 235 3.91 -24.68 -13.48
N ARG A 236 3.46 -25.93 -13.32
CA ARG A 236 3.91 -26.80 -12.22
C ARG A 236 5.44 -26.84 -12.13
N ARG A 237 6.09 -27.16 -13.25
CA ARG A 237 7.56 -27.25 -13.31
C ARG A 237 8.22 -25.91 -13.03
N HIS A 238 7.61 -24.81 -13.48
CA HIS A 238 8.10 -23.47 -13.17
C HIS A 238 8.03 -23.16 -11.67
N LEU A 239 6.90 -23.44 -11.01
CA LEU A 239 6.74 -23.23 -9.57
C LEU A 239 7.67 -24.13 -8.75
N GLU A 240 7.79 -25.42 -9.09
CA GLU A 240 8.72 -26.35 -8.41
C GLU A 240 10.18 -25.87 -8.46
N GLN A 241 10.57 -25.09 -9.48
CA GLN A 241 11.93 -24.54 -9.61
C GLN A 241 12.13 -23.20 -8.90
N ASN A 242 11.06 -22.42 -8.71
CA ASN A 242 11.14 -21.05 -8.21
C ASN A 242 10.63 -20.88 -6.79
N LEU A 243 9.79 -21.79 -6.30
CA LEU A 243 9.30 -21.85 -4.94
C LEU A 243 10.36 -22.45 -4.02
N PHE A 244 10.59 -21.82 -2.88
CA PHE A 244 11.53 -22.32 -1.88
C PHE A 244 11.01 -22.08 -0.46
N ALA A 245 11.40 -22.98 0.43
CA ALA A 245 11.22 -22.84 1.87
C ALA A 245 12.60 -22.90 2.53
N GLN A 246 12.88 -21.95 3.41
CA GLN A 246 14.15 -21.85 4.10
C GLN A 246 13.96 -21.37 5.54
N HIS A 247 15.02 -21.45 6.34
CA HIS A 247 15.05 -20.92 7.70
C HIS A 247 13.93 -21.49 8.59
N ILE A 248 13.53 -22.74 8.36
CA ILE A 248 12.58 -23.45 9.22
C ILE A 248 13.25 -23.63 10.58
N ARG A 249 12.82 -22.86 11.57
CA ARG A 249 13.35 -22.83 12.94
C ARG A 249 12.24 -23.14 13.91
N VAL A 250 12.52 -24.04 14.82
CA VAL A 250 11.61 -24.40 15.92
C VAL A 250 12.19 -23.89 17.22
N MET A 251 11.36 -23.35 18.10
CA MET A 251 11.77 -22.86 19.42
C MET A 251 10.81 -23.41 20.48
N PRO A 252 11.30 -24.05 21.55
CA PRO A 252 10.42 -24.55 22.60
C PRO A 252 9.68 -23.40 23.28
N GLN A 253 8.42 -23.62 23.66
CA GLN A 253 7.59 -22.67 24.38
C GLN A 253 7.32 -23.13 25.83
N PRO A 254 7.08 -22.21 26.79
CA PRO A 254 6.87 -22.55 28.20
C PRO A 254 5.68 -23.49 28.46
N ASP A 255 4.69 -23.50 27.58
CA ASP A 255 3.48 -24.34 27.64
C ASP A 255 3.71 -25.78 27.18
N GLY A 256 4.94 -26.12 26.77
CA GLY A 256 5.28 -27.43 26.25
C GLY A 256 5.00 -27.61 24.75
N GLY A 257 4.59 -26.56 24.03
CA GLY A 257 4.57 -26.53 22.58
C GLY A 257 5.93 -26.10 21.99
N CYS A 258 5.95 -25.94 20.66
CA CYS A 258 7.03 -25.21 20.00
C CYS A 258 6.47 -24.12 19.07
N PHE A 259 7.20 -23.02 18.97
CA PHE A 259 6.95 -21.96 18.04
C PHE A 259 7.84 -22.16 16.81
N LEU A 260 7.20 -22.37 15.68
CA LEU A 260 7.84 -22.45 14.38
C LEU A 260 7.94 -21.05 13.79
N THR A 261 9.09 -20.76 13.18
CA THR A 261 9.22 -19.72 12.15
C THR A 261 9.80 -20.35 10.90
N MET A 262 9.30 -19.97 9.73
CA MET A 262 9.86 -20.36 8.45
C MET A 262 9.84 -19.17 7.50
N SER A 263 10.64 -19.25 6.45
CA SER A 263 10.61 -18.26 5.39
C SER A 263 10.35 -18.92 4.05
N LEU A 264 9.33 -18.43 3.37
CA LEU A 264 8.93 -18.87 2.05
C LEU A 264 9.31 -17.81 1.04
N GLY A 265 9.59 -18.23 -0.18
CA GLY A 265 9.71 -17.29 -1.27
C GLY A 265 9.47 -17.93 -2.63
N CYS A 266 9.24 -17.06 -3.60
CA CYS A 266 9.08 -17.44 -4.99
C CYS A 266 9.83 -16.42 -5.86
N LYS A 267 10.76 -16.89 -6.69
CA LYS A 267 11.58 -15.99 -7.51
C LYS A 267 10.79 -15.34 -8.65
N SER A 268 9.87 -16.09 -9.25
CA SER A 268 9.03 -15.64 -10.36
C SER A 268 7.74 -16.45 -10.39
N VAL A 269 6.67 -15.81 -10.85
CA VAL A 269 5.31 -16.37 -10.87
C VAL A 269 4.74 -16.17 -12.28
N LEU A 270 4.35 -17.25 -12.94
CA LEU A 270 3.69 -17.18 -14.26
C LEU A 270 2.17 -17.02 -14.13
N THR A 271 1.62 -17.74 -13.15
CA THR A 271 0.21 -17.72 -12.77
C THR A 271 0.17 -17.51 -11.28
N ALA A 272 -0.70 -16.60 -10.82
CA ALA A 272 -0.84 -16.32 -9.40
C ALA A 272 -1.11 -17.62 -8.63
N PHE A 273 -0.74 -17.65 -7.35
CA PHE A 273 -1.05 -18.78 -6.50
C PHE A 273 -1.51 -18.29 -5.14
N ALA A 274 -2.32 -19.11 -4.49
CA ALA A 274 -2.61 -18.99 -3.07
C ALA A 274 -2.63 -20.41 -2.51
N PHE A 275 -1.77 -20.65 -1.53
CA PHE A 275 -1.59 -21.95 -0.92
C PHE A 275 -1.89 -21.92 0.57
N ASP A 276 -2.56 -22.95 1.05
CA ASP A 276 -2.42 -23.37 2.44
C ASP A 276 -1.09 -24.13 2.55
N VAL A 277 -0.29 -23.75 3.52
CA VAL A 277 1.06 -24.28 3.73
C VAL A 277 1.04 -25.21 4.93
N PHE A 278 1.53 -26.43 4.72
CA PHE A 278 1.66 -27.43 5.75
C PHE A 278 3.10 -27.91 5.88
N LEU A 279 3.50 -28.25 7.09
CA LEU A 279 4.61 -29.17 7.32
C LEU A 279 4.08 -30.59 7.35
N GLN A 280 4.81 -31.51 6.76
CA GLN A 280 4.50 -32.92 6.77
C GLN A 280 5.73 -33.75 7.19
N HIS A 281 5.53 -34.71 8.06
CA HIS A 281 6.54 -35.72 8.41
C HIS A 281 5.83 -37.04 8.71
N GLU A 282 6.17 -38.09 7.95
CA GLU A 282 5.44 -39.36 7.97
C GLU A 282 3.93 -39.15 7.74
N ASP A 283 3.09 -39.61 8.67
CA ASP A 283 1.62 -39.48 8.63
C ASP A 283 1.11 -38.18 9.29
N ASN A 284 1.99 -37.35 9.85
CA ASN A 284 1.62 -36.11 10.52
C ASN A 284 1.66 -34.93 9.57
N GLN A 285 0.66 -34.06 9.68
CA GLN A 285 0.56 -32.83 8.90
C GLN A 285 0.12 -31.67 9.81
N TRP A 286 0.83 -30.55 9.72
CA TRP A 286 0.59 -29.36 10.54
C TRP A 286 0.39 -28.13 9.66
N HIS A 287 -0.75 -27.46 9.78
CA HIS A 287 -1.00 -26.20 9.07
C HIS A 287 -0.14 -25.09 9.68
N VAL A 288 0.61 -24.38 8.84
CA VAL A 288 1.51 -23.30 9.26
C VAL A 288 0.97 -21.92 8.90
N GLY A 289 0.21 -21.82 7.81
CA GLY A 289 -0.36 -20.56 7.36
C GLY A 289 -0.59 -20.54 5.86
N GLU A 290 -0.78 -19.35 5.32
CA GLU A 290 -1.13 -19.15 3.92
C GLU A 290 0.03 -18.46 3.18
N PHE A 291 0.25 -18.81 1.91
CA PHE A 291 1.23 -18.16 1.05
C PHE A 291 0.63 -17.89 -0.33
N ALA A 292 0.49 -16.61 -0.67
CA ALA A 292 -0.03 -16.16 -1.94
C ALA A 292 0.95 -15.24 -2.65
N ALA A 293 0.93 -15.26 -3.98
CA ALA A 293 1.76 -14.41 -4.84
C ALA A 293 1.03 -14.03 -6.12
N HIS A 294 1.34 -12.83 -6.61
CA HIS A 294 0.84 -12.27 -7.86
C HIS A 294 1.82 -12.49 -9.00
N THR A 295 1.35 -12.40 -10.25
CA THR A 295 2.20 -12.53 -11.44
C THR A 295 3.16 -11.37 -11.64
N ASP A 296 2.89 -10.22 -11.03
CA ASP A 296 3.76 -9.03 -11.08
C ASP A 296 4.72 -8.93 -9.88
N ASP A 297 4.67 -9.88 -8.95
CA ASP A 297 5.64 -9.97 -7.86
C ASP A 297 7.02 -10.41 -8.40
N GLN A 298 7.98 -9.50 -8.36
CA GLN A 298 9.38 -9.82 -8.66
C GLN A 298 10.11 -10.26 -7.40
N GLY A 299 10.22 -11.57 -7.19
CA GLY A 299 10.91 -12.13 -6.03
C GLY A 299 10.15 -11.88 -4.73
N LEU A 300 9.17 -12.73 -4.44
CA LEU A 300 8.41 -12.68 -3.20
C LEU A 300 9.15 -13.40 -2.08
N TYR A 301 9.11 -12.82 -0.88
CA TYR A 301 9.61 -13.43 0.34
C TYR A 301 8.69 -13.11 1.51
N THR A 302 8.23 -14.13 2.25
CA THR A 302 7.41 -13.95 3.45
C THR A 302 7.84 -14.87 4.58
N GLY A 303 7.61 -14.44 5.81
CA GLY A 303 7.78 -15.27 7.00
C GLY A 303 6.44 -15.86 7.44
N LEU A 304 6.40 -17.16 7.70
CA LEU A 304 5.26 -17.79 8.37
C LEU A 304 5.67 -18.26 9.76
N SER A 305 4.70 -18.25 10.68
CA SER A 305 4.91 -18.70 12.04
C SER A 305 3.69 -19.45 12.55
N ALA A 306 3.91 -20.51 13.32
CA ALA A 306 2.82 -21.32 13.88
C ALA A 306 3.21 -21.91 15.24
N MET A 307 2.21 -22.18 16.08
CA MET A 307 2.37 -23.00 17.27
C MET A 307 2.15 -24.46 16.90
N LEU A 308 3.14 -25.29 17.17
CA LEU A 308 3.15 -26.72 16.87
C LEU A 308 3.33 -27.55 18.14
N PRO A 309 2.97 -28.85 18.12
CA PRO A 309 3.25 -29.74 19.24
C PRO A 309 4.77 -29.90 19.45
N ALA A 310 5.19 -30.31 20.66
CA ALA A 310 6.61 -30.38 21.03
C ALA A 310 7.42 -31.45 20.27
N ASP A 311 6.77 -32.50 19.78
CA ASP A 311 7.42 -33.59 19.03
C ASP A 311 8.09 -33.10 17.73
N VAL A 312 7.63 -31.99 17.16
CA VAL A 312 8.26 -31.33 16.01
C VAL A 312 9.69 -30.85 16.32
N LEU A 313 10.05 -30.62 17.60
CA LEU A 313 11.41 -30.21 18.00
C LEU A 313 12.48 -31.27 17.71
N ASP A 314 12.07 -32.54 17.65
CA ASP A 314 13.00 -33.65 17.46
C ASP A 314 13.28 -33.95 15.99
N LEU A 315 12.49 -33.38 15.06
CA LEU A 315 12.64 -33.59 13.63
C LEU A 315 13.88 -32.89 13.06
N ASP A 316 14.65 -33.60 12.23
CA ASP A 316 15.78 -33.04 11.49
C ASP A 316 15.36 -32.48 10.12
N GLU A 317 14.31 -33.04 9.52
CA GLU A 317 13.78 -32.64 8.22
C GLU A 317 12.26 -32.82 8.16
N VAL A 318 11.61 -31.99 7.34
CA VAL A 318 10.17 -32.00 7.07
C VAL A 318 9.91 -31.79 5.59
N ASP A 319 8.81 -32.32 5.07
CA ASP A 319 8.30 -31.89 3.78
C ASP A 319 7.45 -30.62 3.96
N VAL A 320 7.56 -29.68 3.03
CA VAL A 320 6.70 -28.49 2.98
C VAL A 320 5.72 -28.67 1.84
N LEU A 321 4.44 -28.80 2.20
CA LEU A 321 3.34 -29.04 1.28
C LEU A 321 2.58 -27.75 1.05
N PHE A 322 2.42 -27.39 -0.22
CA PHE A 322 1.63 -26.25 -0.68
C PHE A 322 0.36 -26.78 -1.34
N LEU A 323 -0.78 -26.58 -0.69
CA LEU A 323 -2.09 -27.00 -1.19
C LEU A 323 -2.84 -25.80 -1.75
N PRO A 324 -3.31 -25.82 -3.01
CA PRO A 324 -4.10 -24.74 -3.58
C PRO A 324 -5.29 -24.40 -2.69
N SER A 325 -5.43 -23.11 -2.37
CA SER A 325 -6.44 -22.61 -1.44
C SER A 325 -7.23 -21.47 -2.09
N PRO A 326 -8.39 -21.78 -2.69
CA PRO A 326 -9.33 -20.75 -3.14
C PRO A 326 -9.74 -19.80 -2.00
N GLU A 327 -9.80 -20.29 -0.76
CA GLU A 327 -10.12 -19.45 0.39
C GLU A 327 -9.03 -18.39 0.64
N ALA A 328 -7.76 -18.79 0.63
CA ALA A 328 -6.65 -17.84 0.72
C ALA A 328 -6.67 -16.84 -0.45
N ALA A 329 -6.98 -17.30 -1.67
CA ALA A 329 -7.10 -16.44 -2.85
C ALA A 329 -8.24 -15.41 -2.73
N ARG A 330 -9.37 -15.80 -2.11
CA ARG A 330 -10.51 -14.90 -1.87
C ARG A 330 -10.16 -13.75 -0.92
N ARG A 331 -9.15 -13.92 -0.06
CA ARG A 331 -8.65 -12.87 0.86
C ARG A 331 -7.77 -11.82 0.17
N ASP A 332 -7.46 -11.99 -1.11
CA ASP A 332 -6.76 -11.03 -1.94
C ASP A 332 -7.70 -10.44 -3.01
N ILE A 333 -7.56 -9.14 -3.28
CA ILE A 333 -8.42 -8.41 -4.22
C ILE A 333 -8.08 -8.69 -5.69
N ASP A 334 -6.83 -9.03 -6.00
CA ASP A 334 -6.37 -9.18 -7.38
C ASP A 334 -6.28 -10.64 -7.84
N ILE A 335 -6.31 -11.61 -6.91
CA ILE A 335 -6.21 -13.03 -7.25
C ILE A 335 -7.59 -13.59 -7.62
N ILE A 336 -7.86 -13.67 -8.93
CA ILE A 336 -9.08 -14.27 -9.52
C ILE A 336 -8.85 -15.64 -10.16
N GLU A 337 -7.59 -16.04 -10.27
CA GLU A 337 -7.16 -17.29 -10.88
C GLU A 337 -5.91 -17.75 -10.12
N ILE A 338 -5.86 -19.04 -9.75
CA ILE A 338 -4.71 -19.62 -9.06
C ILE A 338 -4.25 -20.91 -9.69
N PHE A 339 -2.96 -21.21 -9.53
CA PHE A 339 -2.42 -22.52 -9.80
C PHE A 339 -3.11 -23.60 -8.94
N GLY A 340 -3.67 -24.62 -9.60
CA GLY A 340 -4.60 -25.58 -9.01
C GLY A 340 -4.00 -26.92 -8.60
N GLU A 341 -2.68 -27.11 -8.64
CA GLU A 341 -2.03 -28.35 -8.20
C GLU A 341 -1.18 -28.16 -6.94
N SER A 342 -1.00 -29.25 -6.18
CA SER A 342 -0.13 -29.25 -5.01
C SER A 342 1.35 -29.32 -5.38
N ILE A 343 2.15 -28.55 -4.64
CA ILE A 343 3.61 -28.55 -4.73
C ILE A 343 4.19 -29.08 -3.41
N VAL A 344 5.26 -29.87 -3.50
CA VAL A 344 5.96 -30.41 -2.32
C VAL A 344 7.44 -30.10 -2.42
N ILE A 345 7.97 -29.41 -1.41
CA ILE A 345 9.41 -29.27 -1.21
C ILE A 345 9.81 -30.32 -0.19
N ARG A 346 10.55 -31.34 -0.63
CA ARG A 346 10.88 -32.48 0.21
C ARG A 346 12.11 -32.25 1.08
N ARG A 347 12.10 -32.84 2.28
CA ARG A 347 13.25 -32.97 3.18
C ARG A 347 13.93 -31.63 3.48
N VAL A 348 13.13 -30.62 3.77
CA VAL A 348 13.61 -29.30 4.18
C VAL A 348 14.18 -29.40 5.60
N PRO A 349 15.45 -29.00 5.82
CA PRO A 349 16.08 -29.16 7.12
C PRO A 349 15.45 -28.24 8.16
N VAL A 350 15.22 -28.79 9.36
CA VAL A 350 14.74 -28.06 10.53
C VAL A 350 15.92 -27.58 11.36
N GLN A 351 16.04 -26.27 11.54
CA GLN A 351 17.05 -25.64 12.37
C GLN A 351 16.61 -25.67 13.84
N LYS A 352 17.33 -26.44 14.63
CA LYS A 352 17.14 -26.52 16.08
C LYS A 352 17.88 -25.37 16.77
N PRO A 353 17.36 -24.84 17.90
CA PRO A 353 18.06 -23.80 18.64
C PRO A 353 19.39 -24.37 19.17
N PRO A 354 20.46 -23.57 19.28
CA PRO A 354 21.69 -24.03 19.90
C PRO A 354 21.40 -24.45 21.34
N TRP A 355 21.57 -25.75 21.63
CA TRP A 355 21.38 -26.29 22.96
C TRP A 355 22.53 -25.85 23.89
N PRO A 356 22.29 -25.57 25.19
CA PRO A 356 21.00 -25.52 25.88
C PRO A 356 20.38 -24.12 25.89
N VAL A 357 19.08 -24.05 25.59
CA VAL A 357 18.26 -22.89 25.97
C VAL A 357 18.19 -22.87 27.50
N GLN A 358 18.97 -21.99 28.16
CA GLN A 358 18.84 -21.79 29.60
C GLN A 358 17.39 -21.35 29.85
N ARG A 359 16.60 -22.21 30.52
CA ARG A 359 15.28 -21.81 31.00
C ARG A 359 15.49 -20.63 31.96
N PRO A 360 14.79 -19.50 31.78
CA PRO A 360 14.72 -18.49 32.83
C PRO A 360 14.27 -19.20 34.11
N GLN A 361 15.05 -19.06 35.19
CA GLN A 361 14.69 -19.60 36.51
C GLN A 361 13.52 -18.84 37.10
#